data_AF-A0A1W9QX26-F1
#
_entry.id   AF-A0A1W9QX26-F1
#
_cell.length_a   1.000
_cell.length_b   1.000
_cell.length_c   1.000
_cell.angle_alpha   90.00
_cell.angle_beta   90.00
_cell.angle_gamma   90.00
#
_symmetry.space_group_name_H-M   'P 1'
#
loop_
_entity.id
_entity.type
_entity.pdbx_description
1 polymer ?
#
loop_
_entity_poly.entity_id
_entity_poly.type
_entity_poly.pdbx_seq_one_letter_code
_entity_poly.pdbx_strand_id
1 'polypeptide(L)'
;DYNYISNFLNPDNTLDFEKILLKFQEFMKAQYSKKDKGFLEKDGRLVFLAFLKPIINGKGYDFKEVQISEEKRLDVVVTYADKKYVVELKKWYNPAYHQKGIKQLEGYLERQNLQKGYLLIFDFDAEKKNWKQERITSGGKDIFAVWV
;
A
#
# COMPACT_ATOMS: atom_id res chain seq x y z
N ASP A 1 -28.25 1.56 3.16
CA ASP A 1 -27.40 2.60 3.77
C ASP A 1 -26.48 2.03 4.82
N TYR A 2 -25.22 1.80 4.47
CA TYR A 2 -24.14 1.55 5.42
C TYR A 2 -22.91 2.27 4.88
N ASN A 3 -22.38 3.19 5.68
CA ASN A 3 -21.27 4.04 5.30
C ASN A 3 -20.02 3.15 5.17
N TYR A 4 -19.79 2.52 4.00
CA TYR A 4 -18.68 1.58 3.75
C TYR A 4 -17.32 2.11 4.24
N ILE A 5 -17.16 3.43 4.23
CA ILE A 5 -16.00 4.19 4.71
C ILE A 5 -15.81 4.07 6.22
N SER A 6 -16.88 4.06 7.03
CA SER A 6 -16.76 3.99 8.51
C SER A 6 -16.09 2.70 8.97
N ASN A 7 -16.09 1.66 8.14
CA ASN A 7 -15.39 0.41 8.44
C ASN A 7 -13.86 0.57 8.40
N PHE A 8 -13.32 1.63 7.81
CA PHE A 8 -11.89 1.89 7.68
C PHE A 8 -11.40 3.03 8.56
N LEU A 9 -12.22 3.50 9.50
CA LEU A 9 -11.86 4.56 10.42
C LEU A 9 -11.57 3.99 11.82
N ASN A 10 -10.50 4.49 12.42
CA ASN A 10 -10.23 4.33 13.84
C ASN A 10 -11.23 5.18 14.67
N PRO A 11 -11.35 4.94 15.99
CA PRO A 11 -12.21 5.74 16.87
C PRO A 11 -11.89 7.26 16.86
N ASP A 12 -10.64 7.63 16.55
CA ASP A 12 -10.17 9.02 16.42
C ASP A 12 -10.45 9.62 15.03
N ASN A 13 -11.23 8.93 14.18
CA ASN A 13 -11.59 9.33 12.83
C ASN A 13 -10.39 9.42 11.86
N THR A 14 -9.26 8.79 12.17
CA THR A 14 -8.15 8.55 11.24
C THR A 14 -8.35 7.25 10.45
N LEU A 15 -7.66 7.06 9.33
CA LEU A 15 -7.72 5.80 8.57
C LEU A 15 -6.99 4.67 9.30
N ASP A 16 -7.64 3.51 9.38
CA ASP A 16 -7.02 2.22 9.64
C ASP A 16 -6.45 1.67 8.32
N PHE A 17 -5.23 2.11 8.00
CA PHE A 17 -4.61 1.78 6.72
C PHE A 17 -4.16 0.32 6.62
N GLU A 18 -3.86 -0.34 7.75
CA GLU A 18 -3.59 -1.78 7.76
C GLU A 18 -4.83 -2.54 7.31
N LYS A 19 -6.00 -2.21 7.86
CA LYS A 19 -7.28 -2.81 7.47
C LYS A 19 -7.63 -2.54 6.01
N ILE A 20 -7.30 -1.37 5.47
CA ILE A 20 -7.45 -1.09 4.03
C ILE A 20 -6.62 -2.08 3.20
N LEU A 21 -5.34 -2.29 3.53
CA LEU A 21 -4.49 -3.23 2.80
C LEU A 21 -4.96 -4.68 2.94
N LEU A 22 -5.43 -5.07 4.12
CA LEU A 22 -5.98 -6.40 4.34
C LEU A 22 -7.27 -6.64 3.55
N LYS A 23 -8.17 -5.63 3.50
CA LYS A 23 -9.35 -5.72 2.63
C LYS A 23 -9.01 -5.70 1.15
N PHE A 24 -7.96 -4.99 0.76
CA PHE A 24 -7.46 -5.09 -0.61
C PHE A 24 -6.91 -6.49 -0.92
N GLN A 25 -6.19 -7.12 0.01
CA GLN A 25 -5.74 -8.51 -0.14
C GLN A 25 -6.90 -9.49 -0.28
N GLU A 26 -7.94 -9.36 0.55
CA GLU A 26 -9.16 -10.18 0.44
C GLU A 26 -9.85 -9.98 -0.92
N PHE A 27 -9.98 -8.73 -1.38
CA PHE A 27 -10.54 -8.40 -2.68
C PHE A 27 -9.73 -9.06 -3.81
N MET A 28 -8.41 -8.91 -3.79
CA MET A 28 -7.52 -9.50 -4.78
C MET A 28 -7.63 -11.03 -4.77
N LYS A 29 -7.70 -11.66 -3.59
CA LYS A 29 -7.87 -13.11 -3.45
C LYS A 29 -9.20 -13.60 -4.00
N ALA A 30 -10.29 -12.87 -3.79
CA ALA A 30 -11.62 -13.22 -4.29
C ALA A 30 -11.75 -13.07 -5.81
N GLN A 31 -11.05 -12.08 -6.39
CA GLN A 31 -11.04 -11.83 -7.84
C GLN A 31 -9.91 -12.57 -8.57
N TYR A 32 -9.01 -13.26 -7.85
CA TYR A 32 -7.85 -13.89 -8.46
C TYR A 32 -8.29 -15.06 -9.35
N SER A 33 -8.10 -14.91 -10.65
CA SER A 33 -8.24 -15.98 -11.62
C SER A 33 -6.95 -16.13 -12.44
N LYS A 34 -6.66 -17.36 -12.90
CA LYS A 34 -5.49 -17.62 -13.77
C LYS A 34 -5.55 -16.83 -15.08
N LYS A 35 -6.74 -16.42 -15.53
CA LYS A 35 -6.95 -15.65 -16.78
C LYS A 35 -6.55 -14.18 -16.64
N ASP A 36 -6.62 -13.62 -15.43
CA ASP A 36 -6.40 -12.19 -15.19
C ASP A 36 -4.95 -11.85 -14.83
N LYS A 37 -4.05 -12.85 -14.80
CA LYS A 37 -2.65 -12.68 -14.39
C LYS A 37 -1.92 -11.59 -15.18
N GLY A 38 -2.04 -11.60 -16.51
CA GLY A 38 -1.35 -10.62 -17.37
C GLY A 38 -1.86 -9.19 -17.18
N PHE A 39 -3.16 -9.04 -16.92
CA PHE A 39 -3.76 -7.74 -16.59
C PHE A 39 -3.28 -7.24 -15.23
N LEU A 40 -3.39 -8.07 -14.18
CA LEU A 40 -2.99 -7.67 -12.83
C LEU A 40 -1.49 -7.35 -12.73
N GLU A 41 -0.65 -8.05 -13.49
CA GLU A 41 0.79 -7.75 -13.57
C GLU A 41 1.08 -6.38 -14.18
N LYS A 42 0.28 -5.96 -15.17
CA LYS A 42 0.43 -4.67 -15.83
C LYS A 42 -0.19 -3.53 -15.02
N ASP A 43 -1.38 -3.78 -14.47
CA ASP A 43 -2.29 -2.74 -13.99
C ASP A 43 -2.63 -2.84 -12.49
N GLY A 44 -1.97 -3.72 -11.72
CA GLY A 44 -2.24 -3.90 -10.28
C GLY A 44 -2.18 -2.61 -9.44
N ARG A 45 -1.30 -1.67 -9.82
CA ARG A 45 -1.28 -0.31 -9.26
C ARG A 45 -2.60 0.43 -9.47
N LEU A 46 -3.13 0.41 -10.68
CA LEU A 46 -4.38 1.09 -11.01
C LEU A 46 -5.55 0.46 -10.25
N VAL A 47 -5.56 -0.86 -10.11
CA VAL A 47 -6.56 -1.59 -9.31
C VAL A 47 -6.52 -1.15 -7.85
N PHE A 48 -5.32 -1.02 -7.25
CA PHE A 48 -5.19 -0.52 -5.88
C PHE A 48 -5.66 0.92 -5.73
N LEU A 49 -5.28 1.81 -6.66
CA LEU A 49 -5.74 3.21 -6.64
C LEU A 49 -7.26 3.31 -6.78
N ALA A 50 -7.86 2.52 -7.66
CA ALA A 50 -9.31 2.46 -7.84
C ALA A 50 -10.04 1.93 -6.60
N PHE A 51 -9.47 0.92 -5.92
CA PHE A 51 -9.99 0.40 -4.66
C PHE A 51 -9.92 1.43 -3.52
N LEU A 52 -8.82 2.18 -3.46
CA LEU A 52 -8.56 3.16 -2.41
C LEU A 52 -9.41 4.43 -2.57
N LYS A 53 -9.67 4.86 -3.81
CA LYS A 53 -10.36 6.12 -4.11
C LYS A 53 -11.69 6.34 -3.36
N PRO A 54 -12.65 5.39 -3.35
CA PRO A 54 -13.89 5.59 -2.62
C PRO A 54 -13.72 5.64 -1.10
N ILE A 55 -12.65 5.07 -0.54
CA ILE A 55 -12.38 5.05 0.91
C ILE A 55 -11.94 6.44 1.40
N ILE A 56 -11.19 7.18 0.58
CA ILE A 56 -10.61 8.48 0.93
C ILE A 56 -11.50 9.68 0.53
N ASN A 57 -12.54 9.45 -0.28
CA ASN A 57 -13.32 10.52 -0.92
C ASN A 57 -13.91 11.55 0.07
N GLY A 58 -13.80 12.84 -0.28
CA GLY A 58 -14.43 13.99 0.40
C GLY A 58 -13.72 14.53 1.65
N LYS A 59 -12.79 13.77 2.25
CA LYS A 59 -11.99 14.18 3.44
C LYS A 59 -10.48 13.90 3.33
N GLY A 60 -10.06 13.23 2.26
CA GLY A 60 -8.67 12.95 1.97
C GLY A 60 -8.28 13.28 0.54
N TYR A 61 -6.99 13.49 0.33
CA TYR A 61 -6.37 13.71 -0.97
C TYR A 61 -5.32 12.61 -1.18
N ASP A 62 -5.43 11.86 -2.29
CA ASP A 62 -4.35 11.02 -2.81
C ASP A 62 -3.44 11.87 -3.70
N PHE A 63 -2.19 12.06 -3.27
CA PHE A 63 -1.16 12.68 -4.11
C PHE A 63 -0.20 11.60 -4.60
N LYS A 64 0.00 11.59 -5.91
CA LYS A 64 1.22 11.10 -6.55
C LYS A 64 2.22 12.22 -6.38
N GLU A 65 3.19 12.07 -5.49
CA GLU A 65 4.09 13.18 -5.14
C GLU A 65 4.75 13.75 -6.41
N VAL A 66 4.63 15.08 -6.54
CA VAL A 66 5.21 15.88 -7.60
C VAL A 66 6.74 15.80 -7.47
N GLN A 67 7.41 15.72 -8.61
CA GLN A 67 8.86 15.55 -8.73
C GLN A 67 9.60 16.68 -8.00
N ILE A 68 10.15 16.42 -6.82
CA ILE A 68 11.09 17.32 -6.14
C ILE A 68 12.46 16.65 -6.21
N SER A 69 13.25 17.10 -7.20
CA SER A 69 14.69 16.83 -7.44
C SER A 69 15.25 15.43 -7.17
N GLU A 70 15.72 14.74 -8.22
CA GLU A 70 16.59 13.54 -8.24
C GLU A 70 16.24 12.32 -7.35
N GLU A 71 15.25 12.41 -6.46
CA GLU A 71 14.86 11.33 -5.55
C GLU A 71 13.86 10.37 -6.20
N LYS A 72 14.04 9.08 -5.89
CA LYS A 72 13.22 7.98 -6.39
C LYS A 72 11.76 8.18 -5.95
N ARG A 73 10.87 8.21 -6.94
CA ARG A 73 9.41 8.39 -6.79
C ARG A 73 8.84 7.36 -5.82
N LEU A 74 8.10 7.82 -4.81
CA LEU A 74 7.14 6.98 -4.09
C LEU A 74 5.89 6.72 -4.92
N ASP A 75 5.23 5.60 -4.62
CA ASP A 75 4.07 5.21 -5.39
C ASP A 75 2.76 5.87 -4.95
N VAL A 76 2.46 5.93 -3.64
CA VAL A 76 1.19 6.49 -3.12
C VAL A 76 1.40 7.20 -1.78
N VAL A 77 0.95 8.45 -1.68
CA VAL A 77 0.82 9.19 -0.42
C VAL A 77 -0.64 9.60 -0.24
N VAL A 78 -1.22 9.26 0.91
CA VAL A 78 -2.60 9.62 1.27
C VAL A 78 -2.56 10.58 2.44
N THR A 79 -3.21 11.73 2.29
CA THR A 79 -3.54 12.59 3.42
C THR A 79 -5.03 12.43 3.72
N TYR A 80 -5.38 12.14 4.96
CA TYR A 80 -6.77 12.05 5.42
C TYR A 80 -6.87 12.68 6.81
N ALA A 81 -7.74 13.68 6.95
CA ALA A 81 -7.71 14.61 8.06
C ALA A 81 -6.30 15.24 8.22
N ASP A 82 -5.67 15.13 9.39
CA ASP A 82 -4.32 15.62 9.71
C ASP A 82 -3.22 14.54 9.58
N LYS A 83 -3.57 13.33 9.12
CA LYS A 83 -2.63 12.20 9.02
C LYS A 83 -2.14 11.97 7.60
N LYS A 84 -0.86 11.58 7.50
CA LYS A 84 -0.18 11.19 6.25
C LYS A 84 0.13 9.70 6.30
N TYR A 85 -0.24 8.98 5.25
CA TYR A 85 0.00 7.55 5.06
C TYR A 85 0.82 7.34 3.80
N VAL A 86 1.88 6.55 3.90
CA VAL A 86 2.85 6.35 2.81
C VAL A 86 2.84 4.89 2.40
N VAL A 87 2.57 4.62 1.14
CA VAL A 87 2.55 3.26 0.58
C VAL A 87 3.55 3.15 -0.57
N GLU A 88 4.47 2.21 -0.43
CA GLU A 88 5.35 1.78 -1.51
C GLU A 88 4.74 0.56 -2.21
N LEU A 89 4.69 0.56 -3.56
CA LEU A 89 4.15 -0.54 -4.35
C LEU A 89 5.29 -1.32 -5.00
N LYS A 90 5.37 -2.63 -4.75
CA LYS A 90 6.43 -3.48 -5.34
C LYS A 90 5.85 -4.67 -6.07
N LYS A 91 6.46 -5.02 -7.20
CA LYS A 91 6.34 -6.38 -7.72
C LYS A 91 7.26 -7.28 -6.91
N TRP A 92 6.77 -8.45 -6.49
CA TRP A 92 7.60 -9.47 -5.87
C TRP A 92 8.48 -10.12 -6.94
N TYR A 93 9.79 -10.12 -6.70
CA TYR A 93 10.77 -10.80 -7.56
C TYR A 93 11.62 -11.77 -6.76
N ASN A 94 12.27 -11.25 -5.70
CA ASN A 94 13.10 -12.02 -4.79
C ASN A 94 13.36 -11.21 -3.49
N PRO A 95 13.94 -11.84 -2.46
CA PRO A 95 14.22 -11.19 -1.18
C PRO A 95 15.12 -9.94 -1.27
N ALA A 96 16.09 -9.92 -2.19
CA ALA A 96 16.98 -8.76 -2.34
C ALA A 96 16.24 -7.52 -2.87
N TYR A 97 15.30 -7.69 -3.81
CA TYR A 97 14.44 -6.61 -4.27
C TYR A 97 13.47 -6.12 -3.19
N HIS A 98 12.96 -7.04 -2.36
CA HIS A 98 12.13 -6.69 -1.21
C HIS A 98 12.90 -5.84 -0.19
N GLN A 99 14.13 -6.24 0.16
CA GLN A 99 14.98 -5.48 1.07
C GLN A 99 15.29 -4.07 0.54
N LYS A 100 15.51 -3.93 -0.78
CA LYS A 100 15.67 -2.63 -1.42
C LYS A 100 14.41 -1.77 -1.28
N GLY A 101 13.22 -2.35 -1.43
CA GLY A 101 11.94 -1.66 -1.23
C GLY A 101 11.76 -1.16 0.21
N ILE A 102 12.09 -2.00 1.21
CA ILE A 102 12.07 -1.62 2.63
C ILE A 102 12.98 -0.42 2.88
N LYS A 103 14.23 -0.45 2.37
CA LYS A 103 15.19 0.65 2.55
C LYS A 103 14.78 1.94 1.85
N GLN A 104 14.11 1.85 0.70
CA GLN A 104 13.54 3.03 0.03
C GLN A 104 12.45 3.68 0.88
N LEU A 105 11.52 2.87 1.40
CA LEU A 105 10.45 3.35 2.27
C LEU A 105 10.99 3.92 3.58
N GLU A 106 11.93 3.23 4.24
CA GLU A 106 12.64 3.72 5.45
C GLU A 106 13.22 5.12 5.24
N GLY A 107 13.98 5.32 4.16
CA GLY A 107 14.61 6.60 3.87
C GLY A 107 13.60 7.72 3.65
N TYR A 108 12.46 7.43 3.00
CA TYR A 108 11.40 8.41 2.84
C TYR A 108 10.71 8.76 4.15
N LEU A 109 10.35 7.75 4.95
CA LEU A 109 9.73 7.95 6.27
C LEU A 109 10.62 8.82 7.16
N GLU A 110 11.94 8.61 7.10
CA GLU A 110 12.91 9.47 7.80
C GLU A 110 12.86 10.92 7.33
N ARG A 111 12.94 11.17 6.02
CA ARG A 111 12.89 12.55 5.47
C ARG A 111 11.57 13.27 5.76
N GLN A 112 10.48 12.53 5.89
CA GLN A 112 9.16 13.08 6.22
C GLN A 112 8.83 13.08 7.72
N ASN A 113 9.77 12.67 8.58
CA ASN A 113 9.56 12.50 10.02
C ASN A 113 8.32 11.64 10.38
N LEU A 114 8.10 10.57 9.62
CA LEU A 114 7.06 9.58 9.85
C LEU A 114 7.65 8.36 10.55
N GLN A 115 6.86 7.73 11.42
CA GLN A 115 7.24 6.50 12.12
C GLN A 115 6.69 5.23 11.45
N LYS A 116 5.61 5.36 10.68
CA LYS A 116 4.90 4.22 10.10
C LYS A 116 4.74 4.37 8.59
N GLY A 117 4.96 3.28 7.87
CA GLY A 117 4.73 3.17 6.44
C GLY A 117 4.16 1.81 6.04
N TYR A 118 3.79 1.71 4.77
CA TYR A 118 3.11 0.54 4.25
C TYR A 118 3.76 0.04 2.97
N LEU A 119 3.82 -1.27 2.80
CA LEU A 119 4.39 -1.90 1.61
C LEU A 119 3.36 -2.86 1.01
N LEU A 120 2.89 -2.55 -0.19
CA LEU A 120 1.96 -3.41 -0.91
C LEU A 120 2.72 -4.14 -2.02
N ILE A 121 2.76 -5.46 -1.91
CA ILE A 121 3.63 -6.31 -2.72
C ILE A 121 2.75 -7.17 -3.61
N PHE A 122 2.83 -6.95 -4.91
CA PHE A 122 2.13 -7.76 -5.89
C PHE A 122 2.96 -9.00 -6.25
N ASP A 123 2.51 -10.17 -5.80
CA ASP A 123 3.12 -11.46 -6.10
C ASP A 123 2.39 -12.15 -7.24
N PHE A 124 2.93 -12.07 -8.47
CA PHE A 124 2.28 -12.67 -9.63
C PHE A 124 2.68 -14.14 -9.87
N ASP A 125 3.43 -14.76 -8.96
CA ASP A 125 3.66 -16.21 -9.03
C ASP A 125 2.35 -16.95 -8.78
N ALA A 126 1.85 -17.66 -9.79
CA ALA A 126 0.56 -18.34 -9.73
C ALA A 126 0.67 -19.75 -9.12
N GLU A 127 1.89 -20.30 -9.04
CA GLU A 127 2.15 -21.62 -8.49
C GLU A 127 2.54 -21.53 -7.01
N LYS A 128 3.24 -20.44 -6.65
CA LYS A 128 3.73 -20.20 -5.28
C LYS A 128 3.12 -18.96 -4.61
N LYS A 129 1.94 -18.53 -5.09
CA LYS A 129 1.22 -17.35 -4.62
C LYS A 129 1.17 -17.31 -3.09
N ASN A 130 1.84 -16.32 -2.49
CA ASN A 130 1.91 -16.21 -1.05
C ASN A 130 1.07 -15.04 -0.54
N TRP A 131 -0.17 -15.33 -0.15
CA TRP A 131 -1.03 -14.37 0.54
C TRP A 131 -0.58 -14.26 2.00
N LYS A 132 0.22 -13.24 2.31
CA LYS A 132 0.70 -13.01 3.68
C LYS A 132 0.76 -11.53 4.04
N GLN A 133 0.92 -11.29 5.33
CA GLN A 133 1.24 -9.99 5.90
C GLN A 133 2.47 -10.13 6.79
N GLU A 134 3.23 -9.05 6.93
CA GLU A 134 4.45 -9.01 7.73
C GLU A 134 4.60 -7.64 8.37
N ARG A 135 5.03 -7.61 9.63
CA ARG A 135 5.39 -6.37 10.31
C ARG A 135 6.90 -6.30 10.44
N ILE A 136 7.49 -5.24 9.92
CA ILE A 136 8.94 -5.09 9.73
C ILE A 136 9.39 -3.85 10.48
N THR A 137 10.38 -4.01 11.36
CA THR A 137 11.08 -2.87 11.98
C THR A 137 12.36 -2.61 11.20
N SER A 138 12.48 -1.42 10.60
CA SER A 138 13.67 -1.05 9.82
C SER A 138 14.07 0.39 10.10
N GLY A 139 15.29 0.61 10.60
CA GLY A 139 15.76 1.96 10.99
C GLY A 139 14.88 2.64 12.04
N GLY A 140 14.27 1.87 12.94
CA GLY A 140 13.31 2.36 13.93
C GLY A 140 11.89 2.64 13.39
N LYS A 141 11.67 2.47 12.08
CA LYS A 141 10.35 2.64 11.45
C LYS A 141 9.53 1.34 11.52
N ASP A 142 8.23 1.49 11.70
CA ASP A 142 7.24 0.42 11.65
C ASP A 142 6.66 0.31 10.23
N ILE A 143 6.93 -0.80 9.55
CA ILE A 143 6.46 -1.06 8.19
C ILE A 143 5.50 -2.24 8.21
N PHE A 144 4.26 -2.02 7.75
CA PHE A 144 3.31 -3.09 7.54
C PHE A 144 3.28 -3.48 6.06
N ALA A 145 3.68 -4.72 5.78
CA ALA A 145 3.77 -5.26 4.43
C ALA A 145 2.66 -6.28 4.16
N VAL A 146 2.06 -6.22 2.98
CA VAL A 146 0.99 -7.14 2.54
C VAL A 146 1.29 -7.64 1.13
N TRP A 147 1.24 -8.96 0.95
CA TRP A 147 1.39 -9.61 -0.35
C TRP A 147 0.03 -9.91 -0.96
N VAL A 148 -0.19 -9.44 -2.18
CA VAL A 148 -1.44 -9.57 -2.94
C VAL A 148 -1.24 -10.18 -4.30
#